data_AF-A0A4Q3V773-F1
#
_entry.id   AF-A0A4Q3V773-F1
#
_cell.length_a   1.000
_cell.length_b   1.000
_cell.length_c   1.000
_cell.angle_alpha   90.00
_cell.angle_beta   90.00
_cell.angle_gamma   90.00
#
_symmetry.space_group_name_H-M   'P 1'
#
loop_
_entity.id
_entity.type
_entity.pdbx_description
1 polymer ?
#
loop_
_entity_poly.entity_id
_entity_poly.type
_entity_poly.pdbx_seq_one_letter_code
_entity_poly.pdbx_strand_id
1 'polypeptide(L)'
;RRSSRSVCANFVECYRRRDYKKHFVSKLSDCLAENSDTGLWLEFSRDLGFLTNELYETLKIQNEEVGRLLNFMIHNPEKFVWKS
;
A
#
# COMPACT_ATOMS: atom_id res chain seq x y z
N ARG A 1 5.72 11.85 -3.12
CA ARG A 1 6.33 11.12 -4.27
C ARG A 1 7.12 9.88 -3.88
N ARG A 2 7.85 9.87 -2.74
CA ARG A 2 8.63 8.69 -2.30
C ARG A 2 7.72 7.55 -1.83
N SER A 3 6.72 7.86 -1.01
CA SER A 3 5.84 6.86 -0.39
C SER A 3 5.10 5.97 -1.40
N SER A 4 4.49 6.54 -2.44
CA SER A 4 3.78 5.75 -3.45
C SER A 4 4.70 4.79 -4.22
N ARG A 5 5.98 5.14 -4.39
CA ARG A 5 6.99 4.25 -4.99
C ARG A 5 7.48 3.20 -3.98
N SER A 6 7.58 3.57 -2.70
CA SER A 6 7.91 2.64 -1.62
C SER A 6 6.89 1.50 -1.52
N VAL A 7 5.58 1.78 -1.68
CA VAL A 7 4.54 0.74 -1.70
C VAL A 7 4.88 -0.36 -2.71
N CYS A 8 5.15 0.03 -3.96
CA CYS A 8 5.48 -0.91 -5.02
C CYS A 8 6.82 -1.63 -4.76
N ALA A 9 7.84 -0.91 -4.28
CA ALA A 9 9.16 -1.49 -4.01
C ALA A 9 9.10 -2.55 -2.89
N ASN A 10 8.46 -2.21 -1.77
CA ASN A 10 8.24 -3.12 -0.64
C ASN A 10 7.39 -4.32 -1.06
N PHE A 11 6.38 -4.12 -1.91
CA PHE A 11 5.53 -5.20 -2.41
C PHE A 11 6.30 -6.21 -3.28
N VAL A 12 7.16 -5.73 -4.19
CA VAL A 12 8.01 -6.62 -5.00
C VAL A 12 8.96 -7.42 -4.12
N GLU A 13 9.55 -6.80 -3.10
CA GLU A 13 10.42 -7.46 -2.13
C GLU A 13 9.67 -8.54 -1.34
N CYS A 14 8.48 -8.21 -0.80
CA CYS A 14 7.68 -9.15 -0.02
C CYS A 14 7.24 -10.34 -0.88
N TYR A 15 6.75 -10.08 -2.09
CA TYR A 15 6.20 -11.13 -2.96
C TYR A 15 7.27 -12.09 -3.47
N ARG A 16 8.52 -11.63 -3.59
CA ARG A 16 9.68 -12.48 -3.92
C ARG A 16 10.08 -13.41 -2.77
N ARG A 17 9.89 -12.99 -1.51
CA ARG A 17 10.22 -13.74 -0.28
C ARG A 17 8.96 -14.20 0.48
N ARG A 18 7.97 -14.70 -0.26
CA ARG A 18 6.67 -15.13 0.28
C ARG A 18 6.64 -16.58 0.77
N ASP A 19 7.76 -17.28 0.69
CA ASP A 19 8.00 -18.58 1.31
C ASP A 19 8.06 -18.48 2.84
N TYR A 20 8.62 -17.38 3.37
CA TYR A 20 8.65 -17.12 4.80
C TYR A 20 7.51 -16.20 5.25
N LYS A 21 6.42 -16.80 5.74
CA LYS A 21 5.18 -16.12 6.14
C LYS A 21 5.38 -14.90 7.05
N LYS A 22 6.25 -14.99 8.06
CA LYS A 22 6.46 -13.88 9.02
C LYS A 22 7.08 -12.65 8.32
N HIS A 23 8.08 -12.85 7.48
CA HIS A 23 8.68 -11.77 6.70
C HIS A 23 7.69 -11.19 5.69
N PHE A 24 6.93 -12.04 5.00
CA PHE A 24 5.90 -11.60 4.06
C PHE A 24 4.87 -10.65 4.70
N VAL A 25 4.31 -11.05 5.86
CA VAL A 25 3.34 -10.23 6.60
C VAL A 25 3.97 -8.94 7.15
N SER A 26 5.19 -9.03 7.69
CA SER A 26 5.91 -7.84 8.18
C SER A 26 6.11 -6.83 7.05
N LYS A 27 6.57 -7.28 5.88
CA LYS A 27 6.85 -6.41 4.74
C LYS A 27 5.59 -5.85 4.09
N LEU A 28 4.47 -6.59 4.08
CA LEU A 28 3.16 -6.06 3.69
C LEU A 28 2.69 -4.93 4.63
N SER A 29 3.04 -4.99 5.91
CA SER A 29 2.73 -3.92 6.86
C SER A 29 3.49 -2.64 6.52
N ASP A 30 4.75 -2.74 6.06
CA ASP A 30 5.51 -1.60 5.51
C ASP A 30 4.81 -1.01 4.27
N CYS A 31 4.29 -1.86 3.36
CA CYS A 31 3.49 -1.39 2.22
C CYS A 31 2.26 -0.60 2.67
N LEU A 32 1.56 -1.08 3.69
CA LEU A 32 0.35 -0.44 4.20
C LEU A 32 0.66 0.92 4.84
N ALA A 33 1.75 1.02 5.60
CA ALA A 33 2.22 2.28 6.18
C ALA A 33 2.55 3.31 5.09
N GLU A 34 3.31 2.91 4.05
CA GLU A 34 3.64 3.78 2.92
C GLU A 34 2.41 4.18 2.09
N ASN A 35 1.37 3.33 2.05
CA ASN A 35 0.09 3.65 1.44
C ASN A 35 -0.65 4.72 2.25
N SER A 36 -0.68 4.63 3.58
CA SER A 36 -1.24 5.64 4.47
C SER A 36 -0.52 6.99 4.34
N ASP A 37 0.82 6.98 4.29
CA ASP A 37 1.61 8.19 4.04
C ASP A 37 1.24 8.82 2.70
N THR A 38 1.02 8.00 1.67
CA THR A 38 0.56 8.49 0.37
C THR A 38 -0.80 9.18 0.46
N GLY A 39 -1.76 8.62 1.21
CA GLY A 39 -3.06 9.24 1.46
C GLY A 39 -2.93 10.61 2.14
N LEU A 40 -2.10 10.71 3.19
CA LEU A 40 -1.82 11.97 3.86
C LEU A 40 -1.22 13.03 2.91
N TRP A 41 -0.32 12.63 2.01
CA TRP A 41 0.24 13.55 1.02
C TRP A 41 -0.79 14.00 -0.03
N LEU A 42 -1.78 13.17 -0.35
CA LEU A 42 -2.88 13.56 -1.23
C LEU A 42 -3.75 14.64 -0.57
N GLU A 43 -4.06 14.48 0.72
CA GLU A 43 -4.81 15.46 1.52
C GLU A 43 -4.09 16.81 1.54
N PHE A 44 -2.81 16.83 1.90
CA PHE A 44 -2.00 18.06 1.87
C PHE A 44 -1.96 18.69 0.47
N SER A 45 -1.83 17.87 -0.57
CA SER A 45 -1.77 18.39 -1.95
C SER A 45 -3.09 19.04 -2.38
N ARG A 46 -4.24 18.50 -1.94
CA ARG A 46 -5.55 19.14 -2.14
C ARG A 46 -5.64 20.45 -1.35
N ASP A 47 -5.32 20.42 -0.06
CA ASP A 47 -5.50 21.57 0.84
C ASP A 47 -4.60 22.76 0.46
N LEU A 48 -3.43 22.48 -0.11
CA LEU A 48 -2.51 23.48 -0.65
C LEU A 48 -2.85 23.92 -2.08
N GLY A 49 -3.93 23.40 -2.68
CA GLY A 49 -4.39 23.77 -4.02
C GLY A 49 -3.59 23.17 -5.17
N PHE A 50 -2.74 22.16 -4.93
CA PHE A 50 -2.00 21.44 -5.98
C PHE A 50 -2.85 20.38 -6.69
N LEU A 51 -3.96 19.95 -6.09
CA LEU A 51 -4.94 19.04 -6.69
C LEU A 51 -6.31 19.69 -6.68
N THR A 52 -7.08 19.46 -7.74
CA THR A 52 -8.53 19.73 -7.70
C THR A 52 -9.22 18.69 -6.83
N ASN A 53 -10.41 18.99 -6.34
CA ASN A 53 -11.19 18.06 -5.53
C ASN A 53 -11.51 16.77 -6.31
N GLU A 54 -11.83 16.87 -7.60
CA GLU A 54 -12.18 15.74 -8.45
C GLU A 54 -10.98 14.78 -8.63
N LEU A 55 -9.78 15.35 -8.85
CA LEU A 55 -8.56 14.56 -8.98
C LEU A 55 -8.16 13.94 -7.63
N TYR A 56 -8.28 14.69 -6.54
CA TYR A 56 -8.03 14.18 -5.19
C TYR A 56 -8.93 12.99 -4.87
N GLU A 57 -10.24 13.08 -5.08
CA GLU A 57 -11.18 11.98 -4.80
C GLU A 57 -10.85 10.73 -5.62
N THR A 58 -10.50 10.91 -6.89
CA THR A 58 -10.07 9.80 -7.75
C THR A 58 -8.84 9.09 -7.17
N LEU A 59 -7.81 9.85 -6.77
CA LEU A 59 -6.58 9.30 -6.22
C LEU A 59 -6.77 8.70 -4.83
N LYS A 60 -7.63 9.29 -4.00
CA LYS A 60 -8.01 8.80 -2.68
C LYS A 60 -8.68 7.43 -2.78
N ILE A 61 -9.66 7.26 -3.68
CA ILE A 61 -10.33 5.97 -3.90
C ILE A 61 -9.32 4.89 -4.30
N GLN A 62 -8.40 5.20 -5.21
CA GLN A 62 -7.35 4.26 -5.63
C GLN A 62 -6.40 3.89 -4.47
N ASN A 63 -5.99 4.87 -3.66
CA ASN A 63 -5.15 4.65 -2.50
C ASN A 63 -5.85 3.78 -1.44
N GLU A 64 -7.15 4.00 -1.21
CA GLU A 64 -7.95 3.17 -0.31
C GLU A 64 -8.14 1.74 -0.83
N GLU A 65 -8.33 1.56 -2.15
CA GLU A 65 -8.39 0.24 -2.78
C GLU A 65 -7.11 -0.56 -2.56
N VAL A 66 -5.95 0.05 -2.79
CA VAL A 66 -4.64 -0.56 -2.52
C VAL A 66 -4.54 -0.93 -1.04
N GLY A 67 -4.92 -0.02 -0.13
CA GLY A 67 -4.94 -0.29 1.31
C GLY A 67 -5.82 -1.50 1.68
N ARG A 68 -7.02 -1.62 1.09
CA ARG A 68 -7.91 -2.78 1.31
C ARG A 68 -7.28 -4.08 0.83
N LEU A 69 -6.62 -4.08 -0.33
CA LEU A 69 -5.95 -5.27 -0.87
C LEU A 69 -4.77 -5.69 0.01
N LEU A 70 -3.91 -4.74 0.41
CA LEU A 70 -2.79 -5.01 1.31
C LEU A 70 -3.29 -5.57 2.66
N ASN A 71 -4.33 -4.96 3.22
CA ASN A 71 -4.91 -5.41 4.47
C ASN A 71 -5.51 -6.81 4.36
N PHE A 72 -6.19 -7.12 3.25
CA PHE A 72 -6.68 -8.47 2.97
C PHE A 72 -5.54 -9.50 2.91
N MET A 73 -4.42 -9.17 2.26
CA MET A 73 -3.24 -10.05 2.19
C MET A 73 -2.59 -10.28 3.56
N ILE A 74 -2.53 -9.25 4.41
CA ILE A 74 -2.01 -9.35 5.79
C ILE A 74 -2.86 -10.30 6.64
N HIS A 75 -4.18 -10.26 6.48
CA HIS A 75 -5.12 -11.09 7.24
C HIS A 75 -5.38 -12.47 6.62
N ASN A 76 -5.01 -12.68 5.36
CA ASN A 76 -5.17 -13.96 4.65
C ASN A 76 -3.86 -14.43 3.96
N PRO A 77 -2.71 -14.40 4.65
CA PRO A 77 -1.41 -14.65 4.03
C PRO A 77 -1.29 -16.04 3.40
N GLU A 78 -1.99 -17.05 3.94
CA GLU A 78 -2.05 -18.42 3.42
C GLU A 78 -2.59 -18.55 1.99
N LYS A 79 -3.30 -17.53 1.49
CA LYS A 79 -3.76 -17.47 0.10
C LYS A 79 -2.66 -17.06 -0.89
N PHE A 80 -1.55 -16.53 -0.38
CA PHE A 80 -0.51 -15.89 -1.19
C PHE A 80 0.88 -16.51 -0.99
N VAL A 81 1.18 -17.02 0.21
CA VAL A 81 2.42 -17.75 0.47
C VAL A 81 2.42 -19.12 -0.21
N TRP A 82 3.60 -19.66 -0.49
CA TRP A 82 3.69 -21.02 -1.03
C TRP A 82 3.20 -22.04 -0.01
N LYS A 83 2.43 -23.02 -0.48
CA LYS A 83 2.12 -24.20 0.31
C LYS A 83 3.40 -25.04 0.36
N SER A 84 3.99 -25.13 1.55
CA SER A 84 4.95 -26.19 1.89
C SER A 84 4.28 -27.55 1.81
#